data_AF-A4S9Q4-F1
#
_entry.id   AF-A4S9Q4-F1
#
_cell.length_a   1.000
_cell.length_b   1.000
_cell.length_c   1.000
_cell.angle_alpha   90.00
_cell.angle_beta   90.00
_cell.angle_gamma   90.00
#
_symmetry.space_group_name_H-M   'P 1'
#
loop_
_entity.id
_entity.type
_entity.pdbx_description
1 polymer ?
#
loop_
_entity_poly.entity_id
_entity_poly.type
_entity_poly.pdbx_seq_one_letter_code
_entity_poly.pdbx_strand_id
1 'polypeptide(L)'
;GYDYSGKNFEGTGEYFTKGSLKRANFNDANLTGITLFGADLSNATFVNANLSNANLGQANLTGADFTNAILSGAIVSSAQLDEVKLTNSDWSDVIVRKDVLTGLCKVADGENPVTGNITALSLMC
;
A
#
# COMPACT_ATOMS: atom_id res chain seq x y z
N GLY A 1 13.65 -7.19 7.33
CA GLY A 1 14.33 -6.17 6.51
C GLY A 1 14.64 -5.01 7.42
N TYR A 2 14.61 -3.78 6.89
CA TYR A 2 14.68 -2.58 7.72
C TYR A 2 13.41 -2.41 8.55
N ASP A 3 13.52 -1.80 9.73
CA ASP A 3 12.40 -1.52 10.61
C ASP A 3 12.13 -0.01 10.67
N TYR A 4 10.97 0.36 10.16
CA TYR A 4 10.42 1.72 10.11
C TYR A 4 9.06 1.79 10.82
N SER A 5 8.73 0.80 11.66
CA SER A 5 7.45 0.77 12.35
C SER A 5 7.21 2.02 13.20
N GLY A 6 5.98 2.52 13.18
CA GLY A 6 5.53 3.72 13.90
C GLY A 6 6.20 5.03 13.47
N LYS A 7 7.05 5.03 12.43
CA LYS A 7 7.73 6.24 11.98
C LYS A 7 6.77 7.17 11.26
N ASN A 8 6.98 8.47 11.43
CA ASN A 8 6.26 9.50 10.70
C ASN A 8 7.18 10.10 9.62
N PHE A 9 6.80 9.92 8.36
CA PHE A 9 7.49 10.45 7.19
C PHE A 9 6.72 11.57 6.50
N GLU A 10 5.51 11.90 6.97
CA GLU A 10 4.71 12.99 6.43
C GLU A 10 5.48 14.31 6.49
N GLY A 11 5.58 15.00 5.35
CA GLY A 11 6.25 16.29 5.24
C GLY A 11 7.77 16.27 5.42
N THR A 12 8.41 15.10 5.60
CA THR A 12 9.87 15.00 5.77
C THR A 12 10.64 15.26 4.48
N GLY A 13 10.00 15.08 3.33
CA GLY A 13 10.67 15.08 2.03
C GLY A 13 11.51 13.83 1.76
N GLU A 14 11.46 12.82 2.62
CA GLU A 14 12.12 11.54 2.39
C GLU A 14 11.49 10.80 1.20
N TYR A 15 12.34 10.20 0.37
CA TYR A 15 11.93 9.36 -0.76
C TYR A 15 12.82 8.13 -0.82
N PHE A 16 12.20 6.97 -0.98
CA PHE A 16 12.89 5.69 -1.15
C PHE A 16 12.67 5.24 -2.59
N THR A 17 13.50 5.71 -3.52
CA THR A 17 13.39 5.32 -4.94
C THR A 17 14.44 4.28 -5.30
N LYS A 18 14.05 3.26 -6.07
CA LYS A 18 14.96 2.26 -6.66
C LYS A 18 15.85 1.49 -5.66
N GLY A 19 15.57 1.61 -4.35
CA GLY A 19 16.26 0.92 -3.27
C GLY A 19 15.59 -0.40 -2.89
N SER A 20 16.36 -1.33 -2.32
CA SER A 20 15.82 -2.59 -1.81
C SER A 20 15.27 -2.40 -0.40
N LEU A 21 13.95 -2.45 -0.28
CA LEU A 21 13.18 -2.42 0.97
C LEU A 21 12.47 -3.77 1.19
N LYS A 22 13.04 -4.85 0.66
CA LYS A 22 12.49 -6.21 0.77
C LYS A 22 12.27 -6.56 2.24
N ARG A 23 11.07 -7.03 2.58
CA ARG A 23 10.70 -7.41 3.95
C ARG A 23 10.90 -6.26 4.95
N ALA A 24 10.83 -5.01 4.51
CA ALA A 24 10.83 -3.88 5.42
C ALA A 24 9.54 -3.87 6.24
N ASN A 25 9.64 -3.46 7.49
CA ASN A 25 8.51 -3.29 8.39
C ASN A 25 8.12 -1.81 8.43
N PHE A 26 6.95 -1.49 7.89
CA PHE A 26 6.33 -0.16 7.94
C PHE A 26 5.04 -0.16 8.75
N ASN A 27 4.85 -1.15 9.63
CA ASN A 27 3.64 -1.24 10.43
C ASN A 27 3.44 0.03 11.26
N ASP A 28 2.20 0.51 11.34
CA ASP A 28 1.80 1.71 12.08
C ASP A 28 2.51 3.01 11.63
N ALA A 29 3.22 2.99 10.50
CA ALA A 29 3.94 4.16 9.99
C ALA A 29 2.98 5.16 9.32
N ASN A 30 3.25 6.45 9.49
CA ASN A 30 2.63 7.50 8.68
C ASN A 30 3.53 7.77 7.47
N LEU A 31 3.08 7.29 6.31
CA LEU A 31 3.72 7.39 5.00
C LEU A 31 2.95 8.34 4.06
N THR A 32 2.13 9.23 4.62
CA THR A 32 1.29 10.15 3.84
C THR A 32 2.15 10.96 2.86
N GLY A 33 1.84 10.86 1.57
CA GLY A 33 2.55 11.57 0.50
C GLY A 33 3.98 11.07 0.20
N ILE A 34 4.43 9.96 0.79
CA ILE A 34 5.80 9.48 0.56
C ILE A 34 6.01 9.02 -0.89
N THR A 35 7.23 9.16 -1.41
CA THR A 35 7.60 8.57 -2.70
C THR A 35 8.41 7.29 -2.50
N LEU A 36 7.80 6.17 -2.91
CA LEU A 36 8.35 4.80 -2.96
C LEU A 36 8.51 4.29 -4.40
N PHE A 37 8.57 5.22 -5.36
CA PHE A 37 8.56 4.91 -6.79
C PHE A 37 9.70 3.96 -7.20
N GLY A 38 9.33 2.84 -7.82
CA GLY A 38 10.25 1.80 -8.28
C GLY A 38 11.02 1.07 -7.17
N ALA A 39 10.63 1.21 -5.90
CA ALA A 39 11.25 0.48 -4.80
C ALA A 39 10.93 -1.01 -4.86
N ASP A 40 11.86 -1.85 -4.41
CA ASP A 40 11.59 -3.26 -4.19
C ASP A 40 11.08 -3.47 -2.77
N LEU A 41 9.76 -3.56 -2.62
CA LEU A 41 9.00 -3.72 -1.39
C LEU A 41 8.44 -5.14 -1.25
N SER A 42 9.00 -6.11 -1.98
CA SER A 42 8.49 -7.48 -1.94
C SER A 42 8.52 -8.03 -0.50
N ASN A 43 7.38 -8.59 -0.08
CA ASN A 43 7.11 -9.09 1.26
C ASN A 43 7.26 -8.03 2.39
N ALA A 44 7.18 -6.74 2.09
CA ALA A 44 7.11 -5.69 3.12
C ALA A 44 5.75 -5.71 3.84
N THR A 45 5.72 -5.21 5.07
CA THR A 45 4.50 -5.11 5.88
C THR A 45 4.13 -3.66 6.11
N PHE A 46 2.86 -3.33 5.85
CA PHE A 46 2.25 -2.01 6.01
C PHE A 46 1.03 -2.06 6.94
N VAL A 47 1.05 -2.98 7.92
CA VAL A 47 -0.12 -3.21 8.76
C VAL A 47 -0.45 -1.94 9.54
N ASN A 48 -1.70 -1.48 9.45
CA ASN A 48 -2.18 -0.20 10.00
C ASN A 48 -1.45 1.07 9.50
N ALA A 49 -0.65 0.98 8.43
CA ALA A 49 0.08 2.13 7.92
C ALA A 49 -0.85 3.09 7.18
N ASN A 50 -0.54 4.39 7.24
CA ASN A 50 -1.21 5.40 6.42
C ASN A 50 -0.34 5.74 5.19
N LEU A 51 -0.76 5.27 4.03
CA LEU A 51 -0.15 5.49 2.71
C LEU A 51 -0.97 6.48 1.86
N SER A 52 -1.84 7.29 2.48
CA SER A 52 -2.65 8.28 1.77
C SER A 52 -1.79 9.14 0.84
N ASN A 53 -2.17 9.25 -0.42
CA ASN A 53 -1.44 10.00 -1.46
C ASN A 53 0.02 9.56 -1.70
N ALA A 54 0.43 8.38 -1.23
CA ALA A 54 1.78 7.87 -1.48
C ALA A 54 1.99 7.51 -2.97
N ASN A 55 3.21 7.68 -3.47
CA ASN A 55 3.58 7.25 -4.81
C ASN A 55 4.31 5.90 -4.77
N LEU A 56 3.58 4.83 -5.08
CA LEU A 56 4.05 3.45 -5.20
C LEU A 56 4.23 3.02 -6.68
N GLY A 57 4.25 3.97 -7.62
CA GLY A 57 4.37 3.67 -9.04
C GLY A 57 5.62 2.84 -9.35
N GLN A 58 5.49 1.85 -10.23
CA GLN A 58 6.55 0.89 -10.59
C GLN A 58 7.14 0.06 -9.43
N ALA A 59 6.63 0.17 -8.20
CA ALA A 59 7.16 -0.59 -7.08
C ALA A 59 6.87 -2.09 -7.23
N ASN A 60 7.77 -2.92 -6.71
CA ASN A 60 7.50 -4.34 -6.52
C ASN A 60 6.86 -4.56 -5.14
N LEU A 61 5.56 -4.81 -5.10
CA LEU A 61 4.80 -5.08 -3.87
C LEU A 61 4.37 -6.55 -3.76
N THR A 62 5.03 -7.45 -4.50
CA THR A 62 4.70 -8.88 -4.48
C THR A 62 4.74 -9.42 -3.05
N GLY A 63 3.64 -10.02 -2.60
CA GLY A 63 3.51 -10.57 -1.24
C GLY A 63 3.43 -9.53 -0.12
N ALA A 64 3.24 -8.24 -0.42
CA ALA A 64 3.13 -7.21 0.60
C ALA A 64 1.83 -7.35 1.42
N ASP A 65 1.92 -6.98 2.70
CA ASP A 65 0.80 -7.04 3.63
C ASP A 65 0.24 -5.63 3.88
N PHE A 66 -0.96 -5.35 3.37
CA PHE A 66 -1.67 -4.08 3.55
C PHE A 66 -2.82 -4.18 4.57
N THR A 67 -2.79 -5.16 5.48
CA THR A 67 -3.88 -5.34 6.45
C THR A 67 -4.16 -4.05 7.23
N ASN A 68 -5.41 -3.57 7.21
CA ASN A 68 -5.85 -2.30 7.80
C ASN A 68 -5.18 -1.02 7.25
N ALA A 69 -4.37 -1.10 6.19
CA ALA A 69 -3.68 0.06 5.65
C ALA A 69 -4.64 1.02 4.93
N ILE A 70 -4.33 2.31 4.95
CA ILE A 70 -5.08 3.34 4.23
C ILE A 70 -4.25 3.77 3.01
N LEU A 71 -4.72 3.47 1.81
CA LEU A 71 -4.06 3.83 0.54
C LEU A 71 -4.80 4.93 -0.21
N SER A 72 -5.71 5.67 0.44
CA SER A 72 -6.59 6.60 -0.26
C SER A 72 -5.82 7.60 -1.14
N GLY A 73 -6.13 7.64 -2.43
CA GLY A 73 -5.45 8.48 -3.42
C GLY A 73 -4.00 8.07 -3.76
N ALA A 74 -3.51 6.91 -3.31
CA ALA A 74 -2.17 6.44 -3.64
C ALA A 74 -2.02 6.12 -5.13
N ILE A 75 -0.81 6.34 -5.66
CA ILE A 75 -0.47 6.06 -7.06
C ILE A 75 0.19 4.69 -7.15
N VAL A 76 -0.46 3.73 -7.82
CA VAL A 76 0.04 2.35 -8.02
C VAL A 76 0.31 2.01 -9.49
N SER A 77 0.52 3.02 -10.33
CA SER A 77 0.71 2.84 -11.77
C SER A 77 1.93 1.94 -12.05
N SER A 78 1.67 0.81 -12.73
CA SER A 78 2.67 -0.22 -13.04
C SER A 78 3.33 -0.88 -11.83
N ALA A 79 2.74 -0.78 -10.63
CA ALA A 79 3.17 -1.57 -9.48
C ALA A 79 2.85 -3.05 -9.69
N GLN A 80 3.68 -3.94 -9.13
CA GLN A 80 3.42 -5.38 -9.08
C GLN A 80 2.70 -5.70 -7.77
N LEU A 81 1.44 -6.14 -7.84
CA LEU A 81 0.55 -6.38 -6.68
C LEU A 81 0.15 -7.85 -6.58
N ASP A 82 1.00 -8.76 -7.04
CA ASP A 82 0.77 -10.20 -6.95
C ASP A 82 0.85 -10.66 -5.49
N GLU A 83 -0.06 -11.56 -5.09
CA GLU A 83 -0.07 -12.18 -3.75
C GLU A 83 -0.16 -11.21 -2.55
N VAL A 84 -0.67 -9.98 -2.77
CA VAL A 84 -0.89 -9.03 -1.68
C VAL A 84 -2.03 -9.46 -0.75
N LYS A 85 -1.93 -9.05 0.52
CA LYS A 85 -3.04 -9.15 1.47
C LYS A 85 -3.73 -7.80 1.60
N LEU A 86 -5.04 -7.80 1.46
CA LEU A 86 -5.86 -6.59 1.40
C LEU A 86 -6.88 -6.46 2.53
N THR A 87 -6.92 -7.39 3.48
CA THR A 87 -7.97 -7.41 4.51
C THR A 87 -8.07 -6.07 5.22
N ASN A 88 -9.27 -5.49 5.21
CA ASN A 88 -9.58 -4.18 5.79
C ASN A 88 -8.75 -3.01 5.24
N SER A 89 -8.11 -3.14 4.09
CA SER A 89 -7.40 -2.01 3.46
C SER A 89 -8.38 -1.06 2.76
N ASP A 90 -8.03 0.22 2.72
CA ASP A 90 -8.82 1.27 2.04
C ASP A 90 -8.10 1.70 0.76
N TRP A 91 -8.78 1.55 -0.38
CA TRP A 91 -8.28 1.89 -1.71
C TRP A 91 -9.06 3.03 -2.39
N SER A 92 -9.82 3.83 -1.62
CA SER A 92 -10.59 4.93 -2.17
C SER A 92 -9.73 5.86 -3.03
N ASP A 93 -10.25 6.24 -4.20
CA ASP A 93 -9.56 7.10 -5.16
C ASP A 93 -8.24 6.52 -5.73
N VAL A 94 -7.96 5.23 -5.55
CA VAL A 94 -6.82 4.55 -6.19
C VAL A 94 -7.22 4.03 -7.56
N ILE A 95 -6.48 4.45 -8.59
CA ILE A 95 -6.67 3.97 -9.97
C ILE A 95 -5.85 2.70 -10.19
N VAL A 96 -6.53 1.56 -10.28
CA VAL A 96 -5.92 0.26 -10.56
C VAL A 96 -6.22 -0.16 -12.02
N ARG A 97 -5.22 -0.70 -12.72
CA ARG A 97 -5.45 -1.24 -14.06
C ARG A 97 -6.40 -2.44 -14.00
N LYS A 98 -7.27 -2.58 -15.01
CA LYS A 98 -8.32 -3.60 -15.06
C LYS A 98 -7.79 -5.04 -14.93
N ASP A 99 -6.63 -5.34 -15.52
CA ASP A 99 -5.97 -6.65 -15.45
C ASP A 99 -5.58 -7.02 -14.01
N VAL A 100 -5.03 -6.05 -13.27
CA VAL A 100 -4.63 -6.22 -11.87
C VAL A 100 -5.86 -6.25 -10.96
N LEU A 101 -6.81 -5.33 -11.17
CA LEU A 101 -8.02 -5.19 -10.35
C LEU A 101 -8.80 -6.50 -10.24
N THR A 102 -8.93 -7.25 -11.34
CA THR A 102 -9.63 -8.54 -11.37
C THR A 102 -9.02 -9.56 -10.40
N GLY A 103 -7.70 -9.50 -10.17
CA GLY A 103 -7.00 -10.32 -9.18
C GLY A 103 -7.27 -9.84 -7.75
N LEU A 104 -7.12 -8.53 -7.51
CA LEU A 104 -7.33 -7.93 -6.19
C LEU A 104 -8.75 -8.15 -5.67
N CYS A 105 -9.77 -8.01 -6.53
CA CYS A 105 -11.17 -8.23 -6.14
C CYS A 105 -11.48 -9.65 -5.65
N LYS A 106 -10.65 -10.64 -5.98
CA LYS A 106 -10.84 -12.02 -5.48
C LYS A 106 -10.41 -12.20 -4.03
N VAL A 107 -9.56 -11.30 -3.54
CA VAL A 107 -8.95 -11.37 -2.20
C VAL A 107 -9.29 -10.14 -1.35
N ALA A 108 -10.08 -9.21 -1.86
CA ALA A 108 -10.54 -8.03 -1.16
C ALA A 108 -11.65 -8.39 -0.17
N ASP A 109 -11.37 -8.28 1.12
CA ASP A 109 -12.32 -8.57 2.19
C ASP A 109 -12.23 -7.58 3.35
N GLY A 110 -13.31 -7.49 4.12
CA GLY A 110 -13.37 -6.69 5.33
C GLY A 110 -13.65 -5.20 5.13
N GLU A 111 -13.54 -4.47 6.24
CA GLU A 111 -13.86 -3.05 6.37
C GLU A 111 -12.72 -2.39 7.15
N ASN A 112 -12.20 -1.28 6.63
CA ASN A 112 -11.11 -0.58 7.28
C ASN A 112 -11.58 -0.05 8.65
N PRO A 113 -10.92 -0.41 9.76
CA PRO A 113 -11.37 -0.05 11.10
C PRO A 113 -11.22 1.44 11.43
N VAL A 114 -10.50 2.20 10.60
CA VAL A 114 -10.27 3.64 10.78
C VAL A 114 -11.21 4.46 9.89
N THR A 115 -11.34 4.10 8.61
CA THR A 115 -12.13 4.88 7.65
C THR A 115 -13.58 4.39 7.49
N GLY A 116 -13.89 3.15 7.89
CA GLY A 116 -15.19 2.51 7.67
C GLY A 116 -15.44 2.08 6.22
N ASN A 117 -14.43 2.19 5.35
CA ASN A 117 -14.57 1.80 3.95
C ASN A 117 -14.40 0.28 3.80
N ILE A 118 -15.36 -0.36 3.14
CA ILE A 118 -15.28 -1.77 2.76
C ILE A 118 -14.21 -1.93 1.67
N THR A 119 -13.25 -2.83 1.87
CA THR A 119 -12.10 -2.99 0.96
C THR A 119 -12.53 -3.22 -0.48
N ALA A 120 -13.48 -4.14 -0.71
CA ALA A 120 -14.00 -4.43 -2.04
C ALA A 120 -14.67 -3.21 -2.71
N LEU A 121 -15.47 -2.45 -1.96
CA LEU A 121 -16.13 -1.24 -2.50
C LEU A 121 -15.13 -0.13 -2.80
N SER A 122 -14.13 0.05 -1.95
CA SER A 122 -13.07 1.06 -2.15
C SER A 122 -12.21 0.77 -3.40
N LEU A 123 -12.07 -0.51 -3.76
CA LEU A 123 -11.42 -0.97 -5.00
C LEU A 123 -12.31 -0.88 -6.25
N MET A 124 -13.60 -0.58 -6.08
CA MET A 124 -14.61 -0.66 -7.14
C MET A 124 -14.74 -2.08 -7.74
N CYS A 125 -14.63 -3.08 -6.88
CA CYS A 125 -15.21 -4.39 -7.12
C CYS A 125 -16.75 -4.27 -6.99
#